data_AF-A0A6A7MWQ2-F1
#
_entry.id   AF-A0A6A7MWQ2-F1
#
_cell.length_a   1.000
_cell.length_b   1.000
_cell.length_c   1.000
_cell.angle_alpha   90.00
_cell.angle_beta   90.00
_cell.angle_gamma   90.00
#
_symmetry.space_group_name_H-M   'P 1'
#
loop_
_entity.id
_entity.type
_entity.pdbx_description
1 polymer ?
#
loop_
_entity_poly.entity_id
_entity_poly.type
_entity_poly.pdbx_seq_one_letter_code
_entity_poly.pdbx_strand_id
1 'polypeptide(L)'
;MSGINTDDRMERMRSRFQATLAPLELTLDDDSALHAGHAGAASGGGHYNVRIVSLQFEGLKLVTRHRLVYDSVHDMMHKEIHALAITALAPSEV
;
A
#
# COMPACT_ATOMS: atom_id res chain seq x y z
N MET A 1 -22.02 9.44 -15.03
CA MET A 1 -21.56 8.42 -14.07
C MET A 1 -20.08 8.13 -14.33
N SER A 2 -19.18 9.01 -13.88
CA SER A 2 -17.73 8.77 -14.00
C SER A 2 -17.02 9.48 -12.86
N GLY A 3 -16.56 8.69 -11.90
CA GLY A 3 -15.81 9.16 -10.76
C GLY A 3 -15.34 7.92 -10.02
N ILE A 4 -14.30 7.26 -10.54
CA ILE A 4 -13.55 6.31 -9.72
C ILE A 4 -12.73 7.20 -8.79
N ASN A 5 -13.36 7.57 -7.67
CA ASN A 5 -12.80 8.39 -6.61
C ASN A 5 -11.57 7.66 -6.06
N THR A 6 -10.45 8.37 -5.89
CA THR A 6 -9.23 7.87 -5.21
C THR A 6 -9.53 7.21 -3.86
N ASP A 7 -10.60 7.65 -3.21
CA ASP A 7 -11.18 7.07 -1.99
C ASP A 7 -11.49 5.57 -2.12
N ASP A 8 -12.14 5.14 -3.21
CA ASP A 8 -12.53 3.74 -3.44
C ASP A 8 -11.28 2.85 -3.61
N ARG A 9 -10.22 3.39 -4.24
CA ARG A 9 -8.96 2.66 -4.40
C ARG A 9 -8.27 2.42 -3.05
N MET A 10 -8.20 3.45 -2.21
CA MET A 10 -7.60 3.36 -0.88
C MET A 10 -8.38 2.40 0.02
N GLU A 11 -9.71 2.47 -0.01
CA GLU A 11 -10.57 1.55 0.74
C GLU A 11 -10.38 0.10 0.30
N ARG A 12 -10.27 -0.18 -1.00
CA ARG A 12 -9.99 -1.53 -1.51
C ARG A 12 -8.64 -2.04 -1.02
N MET A 13 -7.57 -1.24 -1.09
CA MET A 13 -6.27 -1.63 -0.56
C MET A 13 -6.35 -1.91 0.94
N ARG A 14 -7.00 -1.01 1.69
CA ARG A 14 -7.16 -1.14 3.14
C ARG A 14 -7.88 -2.44 3.50
N SER A 15 -8.99 -2.73 2.82
CA SER A 15 -9.76 -3.96 3.03
C SER A 15 -8.94 -5.22 2.72
N ARG A 16 -8.16 -5.21 1.63
CA ARG A 16 -7.25 -6.32 1.28
C ARG A 16 -6.21 -6.55 2.36
N PHE A 17 -5.50 -5.50 2.79
CA PHE A 17 -4.51 -5.60 3.85
C PHE A 17 -5.12 -6.09 5.17
N GLN A 18 -6.33 -5.63 5.50
CA GLN A 18 -7.04 -6.11 6.69
C GLN A 18 -7.39 -7.60 6.59
N ALA A 19 -7.86 -8.05 5.44
CA ALA A 19 -8.24 -9.44 5.23
C ALA A 19 -7.05 -10.40 5.20
N THR A 20 -5.92 -10.01 4.61
CA THR A 20 -4.74 -10.88 4.44
C THR A 20 -3.76 -10.79 5.61
N LEU A 21 -3.50 -9.58 6.11
CA LEU A 21 -2.41 -9.31 7.07
C LEU A 21 -2.93 -9.13 8.50
N ALA A 22 -4.24 -8.99 8.70
CA ALA A 22 -4.88 -8.75 10.00
C ALA A 22 -4.07 -7.77 10.88
N PRO A 23 -3.77 -6.56 10.38
CA PRO A 23 -2.88 -5.64 11.06
C PRO A 23 -3.54 -5.04 12.30
N LEU A 24 -2.73 -4.83 13.33
CA LEU A 24 -3.07 -4.08 14.52
C LEU A 24 -3.19 -2.59 14.21
N GLU A 25 -2.28 -2.08 13.37
CA GLU A 25 -2.32 -0.70 12.87
C GLU A 25 -2.11 -0.68 11.37
N LEU A 26 -2.92 0.12 10.68
CA LEU A 26 -2.86 0.29 9.22
C LEU A 26 -3.03 1.76 8.89
N THR A 27 -1.98 2.34 8.31
CA THR A 27 -1.97 3.71 7.78
C THR A 27 -1.71 3.63 6.28
N LEU A 28 -2.54 4.29 5.50
CA LEU A 28 -2.42 4.39 4.05
C LEU A 28 -2.47 5.87 3.67
N ASP A 29 -1.49 6.33 2.90
CA ASP A 29 -1.36 7.72 2.46
C ASP A 29 -1.17 7.78 0.93
N ASP A 30 -1.81 8.75 0.28
CA ASP A 30 -1.75 9.00 -1.16
C ASP A 30 -0.81 10.18 -1.45
N ASP A 31 0.41 9.85 -1.86
CA ASP A 31 1.42 10.82 -2.28
C ASP A 31 1.31 11.13 -3.79
N SER A 32 0.26 10.63 -4.46
CA SER A 32 0.07 10.80 -5.91
C SER A 32 -0.06 12.26 -6.33
N ALA A 33 -0.56 13.13 -5.44
CA ALA A 33 -0.77 14.56 -5.72
C ALA A 33 0.55 15.36 -5.79
N LEU A 34 1.59 14.97 -5.04
CA LEU A 34 2.87 15.67 -5.01
C LEU A 34 3.64 15.54 -6.34
N HIS A 35 3.30 14.53 -7.14
CA HIS A 35 3.93 14.26 -8.42
C HIS A 35 3.06 14.61 -9.63
N ALA A 36 1.83 15.10 -9.45
CA ALA A 36 0.94 15.56 -10.51
C ALA A 36 1.43 16.90 -11.12
N GLY A 37 2.60 16.89 -11.79
CA GLY A 37 3.17 18.10 -12.40
C GLY A 37 4.59 17.96 -12.97
N HIS A 38 5.31 16.86 -12.75
CA HIS A 38 6.65 16.63 -13.31
C HIS A 38 6.67 15.60 -14.43
N ALA A 39 7.75 15.56 -15.23
CA ALA A 39 7.90 14.65 -16.38
C ALA A 39 7.75 13.14 -16.04
N GLY A 40 7.88 12.74 -14.77
CA GLY A 40 7.58 11.38 -14.29
C GLY A 40 6.09 11.09 -14.09
N ALA A 41 5.24 12.12 -14.00
CA ALA A 41 3.77 12.02 -13.96
C ALA A 41 3.18 11.41 -15.24
N ALA A 42 3.97 11.38 -16.33
CA ALA A 42 3.58 10.80 -17.60
C ALA A 42 3.38 9.27 -17.54
N SER A 43 3.82 8.58 -16.47
CA SER A 43 3.55 7.14 -16.26
C SER A 43 2.17 6.85 -15.63
N GLY A 44 1.42 7.88 -15.21
CA GLY A 44 -0.02 7.79 -14.93
C GLY A 44 -0.48 7.01 -13.69
N GLY A 45 0.41 6.33 -12.95
CA GLY A 45 0.02 5.61 -11.72
C GLY A 45 0.39 6.38 -10.44
N GLY A 46 -0.43 6.22 -9.40
CA GLY A 46 -0.26 6.95 -8.14
C GLY A 46 0.86 6.40 -7.27
N HIS A 47 1.41 7.26 -6.42
CA HIS A 47 2.38 6.90 -5.38
C HIS A 47 1.64 6.72 -4.06
N TYR A 48 1.88 5.59 -3.41
CA TYR A 48 1.20 5.21 -2.18
C TYR A 48 2.21 4.89 -1.09
N ASN A 49 1.93 5.36 0.12
CA ASN A 49 2.67 4.99 1.32
C ASN A 49 1.76 4.14 2.20
N VAL A 50 2.21 2.92 2.53
CA VAL A 50 1.49 2.05 3.46
C VAL A 50 2.37 1.69 4.65
N ARG A 51 1.84 1.91 5.85
CA ARG A 51 2.42 1.45 7.11
C ARG A 51 1.50 0.43 7.74
N ILE A 52 2.04 -0.77 7.98
CA ILE A 52 1.30 -1.92 8.50
C ILE A 52 2.05 -2.45 9.72
N VAL A 53 1.36 -2.52 10.85
CA VAL A 53 1.83 -3.17 12.07
C VAL A 53 1.05 -4.46 12.25
N SER A 54 1.71 -5.62 12.22
CA SER A 54 1.03 -6.92 12.38
C SER A 54 1.91 -7.94 13.10
N LEU A 55 1.28 -8.78 13.91
CA LEU A 55 1.94 -9.95 14.54
C LEU A 55 2.46 -10.93 13.50
N GLN A 56 1.89 -10.97 12.29
CA GLN A 56 2.38 -11.83 11.21
C GLN A 56 3.82 -11.49 10.77
N PHE A 57 4.30 -10.29 11.09
CA PHE A 57 5.65 -9.86 10.75
C PHE A 57 6.71 -10.22 11.81
N GLU A 58 6.30 -10.72 12.98
CA GLU A 58 7.19 -11.18 14.03
C GLU A 58 8.13 -12.27 13.52
N GLY A 59 9.44 -12.10 13.75
CA GLY A 59 10.47 -13.05 13.32
C GLY A 59 10.68 -13.16 11.80
N LEU A 60 9.90 -12.47 10.96
CA LEU A 60 10.09 -12.44 9.51
C LEU A 60 11.14 -11.40 9.12
N LYS A 61 11.92 -11.71 8.07
CA LYS A 61 12.85 -10.77 7.45
C LYS A 61 12.07 -9.69 6.68
N LEU A 62 12.63 -8.47 6.62
CA LEU A 62 12.09 -7.32 5.88
C LEU A 62 11.56 -7.70 4.48
N VAL A 63 12.37 -8.39 3.68
CA VAL A 63 11.99 -8.81 2.31
C VAL A 63 10.75 -9.70 2.27
N THR A 64 10.56 -10.57 3.27
CA THR A 64 9.40 -11.47 3.35
C THR A 64 8.15 -10.68 3.71
N ARG A 65 8.27 -9.74 4.66
CA ARG A 65 7.19 -8.83 5.03
C ARG A 65 6.74 -8.00 3.82
N HIS A 66 7.69 -7.40 3.11
CA HIS A 66 7.40 -6.62 1.90
C HIS A 66 6.72 -7.47 0.83
N ARG A 67 7.16 -8.72 0.64
CA ARG A 67 6.53 -9.65 -0.29
C ARG A 67 5.08 -9.93 0.08
N LEU A 68 4.75 -10.17 1.35
CA LEU A 68 3.37 -10.41 1.80
C LEU A 68 2.45 -9.20 1.56
N VAL A 69 2.95 -7.99 1.84
CA VAL A 69 2.21 -6.75 1.57
C VAL A 69 2.01 -6.57 0.07
N TYR A 70 3.06 -6.73 -0.72
CA TYR A 70 3.00 -6.62 -2.17
C TYR A 70 2.03 -7.64 -2.78
N ASP A 71 2.07 -8.89 -2.33
CA ASP A 71 1.18 -9.97 -2.79
C ASP A 71 -0.30 -9.64 -2.54
N SER A 72 -0.62 -8.96 -1.43
CA SER A 72 -1.99 -8.56 -1.08
C SER A 72 -2.60 -7.54 -2.04
N VAL A 73 -1.77 -6.77 -2.75
CA VAL A 73 -2.19 -5.74 -3.73
C VAL A 73 -1.56 -5.94 -5.11
N HIS A 74 -1.02 -7.13 -5.37
CA HIS A 74 -0.38 -7.50 -6.62
C HIS A 74 -1.34 -7.31 -7.81
N ASP A 75 -2.62 -7.65 -7.64
CA ASP A 75 -3.65 -7.49 -8.68
C ASP A 75 -3.93 -6.02 -9.06
N MET A 76 -3.60 -5.08 -8.15
CA MET A 76 -3.78 -3.63 -8.31
C MET A 76 -2.50 -2.95 -8.81
N MET A 77 -1.34 -3.57 -8.61
CA MET A 77 -0.05 -3.16 -9.19
C MET A 77 -0.14 -3.14 -10.72
N HIS A 78 0.55 -2.19 -11.35
CA HIS A 78 0.56 -1.91 -12.81
C HIS A 78 -0.72 -1.30 -13.40
N LYS A 79 -1.90 -1.55 -12.82
CA LYS A 79 -3.15 -0.92 -13.28
C LYS A 79 -3.39 0.42 -12.62
N GLU A 80 -3.17 0.48 -11.30
CA GLU A 80 -3.59 1.61 -10.48
C GLU A 80 -2.43 2.21 -9.66
N ILE A 81 -1.49 1.36 -9.26
CA ILE A 81 -0.34 1.71 -8.41
C ILE A 81 0.93 1.71 -9.26
N HIS A 82 1.64 2.83 -9.30
CA HIS A 82 2.97 2.89 -9.92
C HIS A 82 4.07 2.54 -8.93
N ALA A 83 4.00 3.14 -7.73
CA ALA A 83 4.94 2.90 -6.65
C ALA A 83 4.19 2.76 -5.33
N LEU A 84 4.56 1.75 -4.54
CA LEU A 84 4.06 1.52 -3.20
C LEU A 84 5.25 1.45 -2.25
N ALA A 85 5.37 2.44 -1.37
CA ALA A 85 6.30 2.41 -0.26
C ALA A 85 5.67 1.59 0.87
N ILE A 86 6.36 0.52 1.27
CA ILE A 86 5.86 -0.44 2.25
C ILE A 86 6.69 -0.29 3.52
N THR A 87 6.01 -0.02 4.62
CA THR A 87 6.57 -0.07 5.98
C THR A 87 5.85 -1.17 6.74
N ALA A 88 6.50 -2.33 6.92
CA ALA A 88 5.92 -3.50 7.58
C ALA A 88 6.66 -3.82 8.88
N LEU A 89 6.01 -3.56 10.01
CA LEU A 89 6.60 -3.63 11.36
C LEU A 89 5.88 -4.66 12.22
N ALA A 90 6.63 -5.40 13.03
CA ALA A 90 6.05 -6.17 14.11
C ALA A 90 5.62 -5.23 15.25
N PRO A 91 4.61 -5.60 16.06
CA PRO A 91 4.24 -4.84 17.25
C PRO A 91 5.38 -4.76 18.29
N SER A 92 6.37 -5.65 18.22
CA SER A 92 7.59 -5.60 19.03
C SER A 92 8.62 -4.56 18.54
N GLU A 93 8.41 -3.96 17.38
CA GLU A 93 9.31 -3.00 16.72
C GLU A 93 8.76 -1.56 16.69
N VAL A 94 7.58 -1.32 17.29
CA VAL A 94 6.89 -0.01 17.34
C VAL A 94 6.89 0.62 18.73
#